data_AF-A0A7V3T7V9-F1
#
_entry.id   AF-A0A7V3T7V9-F1
#
_cell.length_a   1.000
_cell.length_b   1.000
_cell.length_c   1.000
_cell.angle_alpha   90.00
_cell.angle_beta   90.00
_cell.angle_gamma   90.00
#
_symmetry.space_group_name_H-M   'P 1'
#
loop_
_entity.id
_entity.type
_entity.pdbx_description
1 polymer ?
#
loop_
_entity_poly.entity_id
_entity_poly.type
_entity_poly.pdbx_seq_one_letter_code
_entity_poly.pdbx_strand_id
1 'polypeptide(L)'
;GRRAKARHTGAFVWGDSTDADITSVAPDSVTLRASGGYRLFSNSNATTGVALPTGAGSWYTFSDRNGKENFAPVDVDTVLAKVVALPIATWNYKSQDPGIRHMGPTAQDFKAAFGLGESDTGIATIDADGVALAAIQGLNRKLEAQSSKLEARSAELEVRSRELEQKNAALERQVAELKALVQALADKVNGGGQ
;
A
#
# COMPACT_ATOMS: atom_id res chain seq x y z
N GLY A 1 35.56 -10.48 22.94
CA GLY A 1 35.11 -11.89 23.07
C GLY A 1 36.10 -12.83 22.39
N ARG A 2 35.73 -14.09 22.15
CA ARG A 2 36.68 -15.08 21.58
C ARG A 2 36.96 -14.75 20.12
N ARG A 3 38.25 -14.78 19.73
CA ARG A 3 38.73 -14.57 18.36
C ARG A 3 38.29 -13.24 17.69
N ALA A 4 37.93 -12.23 18.46
CA ALA A 4 37.63 -10.87 17.98
C ALA A 4 38.92 -10.10 17.65
N LYS A 5 38.99 -9.45 16.48
CA LYS A 5 40.18 -8.73 16.01
C LYS A 5 39.83 -7.31 15.53
N ALA A 6 40.12 -6.30 16.34
CA ALA A 6 40.10 -4.90 15.91
C ALA A 6 41.39 -4.58 15.15
N ARG A 7 41.35 -4.63 13.81
CA ARG A 7 42.52 -4.41 12.93
C ARG A 7 42.66 -2.96 12.45
N HIS A 8 41.61 -2.15 12.60
CA HIS A 8 41.59 -0.75 12.18
C HIS A 8 41.54 0.18 13.41
N THR A 9 42.13 1.37 13.30
CA THR A 9 42.07 2.42 14.33
C THR A 9 40.61 2.79 14.65
N GLY A 10 40.31 2.98 15.94
CA GLY A 10 38.96 3.33 16.39
C GLY A 10 37.93 2.19 16.31
N ALA A 11 38.33 0.98 15.92
CA ALA A 11 37.38 -0.13 15.77
C ALA A 11 37.12 -0.89 17.07
N PHE A 12 35.87 -1.29 17.27
CA PHE A 12 35.45 -2.18 18.35
C PHE A 12 34.88 -3.49 17.79
N VAL A 13 35.33 -4.62 18.32
CA VAL A 13 34.91 -5.95 17.83
C VAL A 13 34.47 -6.86 18.97
N TRP A 14 33.23 -7.35 18.88
CA TRP A 14 32.67 -8.34 19.79
C TRP A 14 32.45 -9.65 19.04
N GLY A 15 32.89 -10.75 19.64
CA GLY A 15 32.68 -12.10 19.16
C GLY A 15 32.19 -12.99 20.30
N ASP A 16 31.18 -13.80 20.01
CA ASP A 16 30.71 -14.91 20.84
C ASP A 16 31.78 -16.01 21.05
N SER A 17 31.38 -17.16 21.61
CA SER A 17 32.26 -18.29 21.91
C SER A 17 32.68 -19.11 20.68
N THR A 18 32.27 -18.74 19.47
CA THR A 18 32.63 -19.47 18.23
C THR A 18 34.13 -19.38 17.98
N ASP A 19 34.78 -20.51 17.69
CA ASP A 19 36.23 -20.59 17.45
C ASP A 19 36.62 -20.21 16.02
N ALA A 20 36.17 -19.04 15.59
CA ALA A 20 36.49 -18.45 14.29
C ALA A 20 36.77 -16.97 14.45
N ASP A 21 37.67 -16.43 13.63
CA ASP A 21 37.99 -15.00 13.63
C ASP A 21 36.76 -14.18 13.21
N ILE A 22 36.59 -13.03 13.86
CA ILE A 22 35.71 -11.95 13.42
C ILE A 22 36.52 -10.65 13.50
N THR A 23 36.50 -9.85 12.43
CA THR A 23 37.43 -8.73 12.28
C THR A 23 36.71 -7.45 11.87
N SER A 24 37.18 -6.30 12.37
CA SER A 24 36.74 -4.98 11.89
C SER A 24 36.96 -4.83 10.39
N VAL A 25 36.08 -4.09 9.70
CA VAL A 25 36.12 -3.89 8.24
C VAL A 25 36.51 -2.47 7.80
N ALA A 26 36.55 -1.52 8.73
CA ALA A 26 36.95 -0.13 8.47
C ALA A 26 37.45 0.57 9.75
N PRO A 27 38.16 1.71 9.65
CA PRO A 27 38.37 2.61 10.79
C PRO A 27 37.04 3.07 11.42
N ASP A 28 37.07 3.40 12.71
CA ASP A 28 35.91 3.95 13.45
C ASP A 28 34.63 3.10 13.32
N SER A 29 34.79 1.77 13.27
CA SER A 29 33.70 0.82 13.02
C SER A 29 33.40 -0.09 14.20
N VAL A 30 32.17 -0.60 14.24
CA VAL A 30 31.73 -1.63 15.17
C VAL A 30 31.44 -2.92 14.40
N THR A 31 32.01 -4.03 14.83
CA THR A 31 31.68 -5.37 14.32
C THR A 31 31.22 -6.27 15.46
N LEU A 32 30.02 -6.83 15.31
CA LEU A 32 29.39 -7.70 16.30
C LEU A 32 29.15 -9.08 15.68
N ARG A 33 29.55 -10.15 16.37
CA ARG A 33 29.09 -11.52 16.12
C ARG A 33 28.51 -12.14 17.39
N ALA A 34 27.20 -12.37 17.37
CA ALA A 34 26.46 -13.23 18.27
C ALA A 34 25.67 -14.26 17.46
N SER A 35 26.23 -15.45 17.27
CA SER A 35 25.65 -16.49 16.40
C SER A 35 24.34 -17.04 16.95
N GLY A 36 24.09 -16.90 18.26
CA GLY A 36 22.79 -17.18 18.89
C GLY A 36 21.73 -16.08 18.72
N GLY A 37 22.03 -15.04 17.93
CA GLY A 37 21.16 -13.90 17.70
C GLY A 37 21.42 -12.72 18.65
N TYR A 38 20.66 -11.65 18.43
CA TYR A 38 20.70 -10.40 19.18
C TYR A 38 19.34 -10.06 19.75
N ARG A 39 19.34 -9.45 20.93
CA ARG A 39 18.16 -8.84 21.56
C ARG A 39 18.58 -7.50 22.14
N LEU A 40 17.82 -6.46 21.81
CA LEU A 40 18.02 -5.09 22.25
C LEU A 40 16.72 -4.63 22.89
N PHE A 41 16.71 -4.45 24.21
CA PHE A 41 15.54 -4.05 24.97
C PHE A 41 15.65 -2.61 25.41
N SER A 42 14.55 -1.86 25.34
CA SER A 42 14.44 -0.48 25.81
C SER A 42 13.66 -0.37 27.13
N ASN A 43 13.27 -1.49 27.74
CA ASN A 43 12.61 -1.53 29.04
C ASN A 43 13.16 -2.64 29.96
N SER A 44 13.00 -2.46 31.27
CA SER A 44 13.53 -3.38 32.29
C SER A 44 12.97 -4.80 32.20
N ASN A 45 11.73 -4.94 31.72
CA ASN A 45 11.02 -6.21 31.67
C ASN A 45 11.31 -7.01 30.39
N ALA A 46 12.17 -6.49 29.51
CA ALA A 46 12.53 -7.14 28.25
C ALA A 46 11.31 -7.49 27.36
N THR A 47 10.30 -6.61 27.34
CA THR A 47 9.08 -6.77 26.51
C THR A 47 9.01 -5.77 25.36
N THR A 48 9.83 -4.72 25.38
CA THR A 48 9.89 -3.69 24.33
C THR A 48 11.30 -3.63 23.76
N GLY A 49 11.42 -3.72 22.45
CA GLY A 49 12.71 -3.73 21.77
C GLY A 49 12.70 -4.45 20.43
N VAL A 50 13.88 -4.83 19.97
CA VAL A 50 14.09 -5.57 18.71
C VAL A 50 14.94 -6.81 18.94
N ALA A 51 14.80 -7.79 18.05
CA ALA A 51 15.63 -8.98 18.05
C ALA A 51 15.98 -9.44 16.64
N LEU A 52 17.17 -10.03 16.51
CA LEU A 52 17.67 -10.70 15.31
C LEU A 52 17.95 -12.16 15.69
N PRO A 53 17.04 -13.11 15.39
CA PRO A 53 17.23 -14.52 15.74
C PRO A 53 18.51 -15.14 15.17
N THR A 54 18.90 -16.29 15.74
CA THR A 54 19.92 -17.18 15.16
C THR A 54 19.65 -17.42 13.66
N GLY A 55 20.64 -17.09 12.82
CA GLY A 55 20.56 -17.32 11.37
C GLY A 55 19.61 -16.40 10.60
N ALA A 56 18.98 -15.41 11.25
CA ALA A 56 18.09 -14.46 10.59
C ALA A 56 18.85 -13.35 9.86
N GLY A 57 18.25 -12.84 8.78
CA GLY A 57 18.76 -11.71 7.98
C GLY A 57 18.08 -10.37 8.27
N SER A 58 17.06 -10.34 9.14
CA SER A 58 16.27 -9.15 9.45
C SER A 58 15.88 -9.08 10.92
N TRP A 59 15.79 -7.86 11.44
CA TRP A 59 15.26 -7.58 12.77
C TRP A 59 13.74 -7.76 12.79
N TYR A 60 13.20 -8.19 13.94
CA TYR A 60 11.79 -7.99 14.27
C TYR A 60 11.65 -7.13 15.53
N THR A 61 10.57 -6.37 15.60
CA THR A 61 10.18 -5.60 16.78
C THR A 61 9.20 -6.43 17.60
N PHE A 62 9.36 -6.48 18.92
CA PHE A 62 8.38 -7.15 19.79
C PHE A 62 7.03 -6.43 19.68
N SER A 63 5.97 -7.20 19.43
CA SER A 63 4.66 -6.65 19.02
C SER A 63 3.48 -7.47 19.56
N ASP A 64 3.70 -8.21 20.67
CA ASP A 64 2.68 -9.04 21.31
C ASP A 64 1.44 -8.20 21.71
N ARG A 65 0.24 -8.75 21.49
CA ARG A 65 -1.02 -8.10 21.88
C ARG A 65 -1.09 -7.81 23.37
N ASN A 66 -0.57 -8.70 24.21
CA ASN A 66 -0.54 -8.55 25.66
C ASN A 66 0.48 -7.48 26.12
N GLY A 67 1.40 -7.09 25.25
CA GLY A 67 2.31 -5.97 25.48
C GLY A 67 1.76 -4.61 25.04
N LYS A 68 0.49 -4.56 24.60
CA LYS A 68 -0.17 -3.38 24.07
C LYS A 68 -1.53 -3.19 24.73
N GLU A 69 -1.94 -1.94 24.83
CA GLU A 69 -3.21 -1.54 25.44
C GLU A 69 -3.80 -0.34 24.70
N ASN A 70 -5.00 0.10 25.10
CA ASN A 70 -5.69 1.27 24.53
C ASN A 70 -5.94 1.18 23.01
N PHE A 71 -6.29 -0.01 22.53
CA PHE A 71 -6.63 -0.22 21.13
C PHE A 71 -7.85 0.62 20.71
N ALA A 72 -7.66 1.43 19.68
CA ALA A 72 -8.73 2.14 18.99
C ALA A 72 -8.74 1.76 17.50
N PRO A 73 -9.92 1.58 16.88
CA PRO A 73 -10.01 1.36 15.45
C PRO A 73 -9.54 2.60 14.67
N VAL A 74 -9.00 2.39 13.47
CA VAL A 74 -8.59 3.45 12.56
C VAL A 74 -9.55 3.56 11.39
N ASP A 75 -9.86 4.77 10.95
CA ASP A 75 -10.58 5.00 9.70
C ASP A 75 -9.60 4.88 8.52
N VAL A 76 -9.65 3.73 7.85
CA VAL A 76 -8.77 3.39 6.73
C VAL A 76 -8.97 4.29 5.51
N ASP A 77 -10.16 4.87 5.31
CA ASP A 77 -10.43 5.78 4.19
C ASP A 77 -9.74 7.12 4.43
N THR A 78 -9.82 7.62 5.67
CA THR A 78 -9.08 8.82 6.10
C THR A 78 -7.56 8.60 6.04
N VAL A 79 -7.07 7.42 6.46
CA VAL A 79 -5.63 7.11 6.36
C VAL A 79 -5.17 7.07 4.89
N LEU A 80 -5.92 6.40 4.00
CA LEU A 80 -5.61 6.40 2.57
C LEU A 80 -5.58 7.82 2.01
N ALA A 81 -6.57 8.65 2.33
CA ALA A 81 -6.62 10.04 1.86
C ALA A 81 -5.38 10.84 2.28
N LYS A 82 -4.93 10.66 3.52
CA LYS A 82 -3.69 11.28 4.04
C LYS A 82 -2.44 10.75 3.33
N VAL A 83 -2.35 9.44 3.08
CA VAL A 83 -1.21 8.84 2.33
C VAL A 83 -1.16 9.37 0.90
N VAL A 84 -2.31 9.52 0.23
CA VAL A 84 -2.37 10.09 -1.13
C VAL A 84 -1.92 11.55 -1.17
N ALA A 85 -2.18 12.31 -0.11
CA ALA A 85 -1.76 13.71 0.01
C ALA A 85 -0.32 13.88 0.55
N LEU A 86 0.32 12.81 1.01
CA LEU A 86 1.62 12.86 1.67
C LEU A 86 2.73 13.19 0.65
N PRO A 87 3.56 14.21 0.88
CA PRO A 87 4.71 14.47 0.02
C PRO A 87 5.70 13.30 0.06
N ILE A 88 5.96 12.70 -1.12
CA ILE A 88 6.98 11.68 -1.31
C ILE A 88 8.05 12.23 -2.24
N ALA A 89 9.31 12.17 -1.81
CA ALA A 89 10.46 12.59 -2.59
C ALA A 89 11.54 11.51 -2.56
N THR A 90 12.45 11.58 -3.53
CA THR A 90 13.74 10.89 -3.40
C THR A 90 14.76 11.82 -2.76
N TRP A 91 15.65 11.29 -1.94
CA TRP A 91 16.66 12.06 -1.22
C TRP A 91 17.89 11.21 -0.91
N ASN A 92 18.98 11.85 -0.46
CA ASN A 92 20.17 11.19 0.07
C ASN A 92 20.54 11.86 1.40
N TYR A 93 21.24 11.14 2.29
CA TYR A 93 21.80 11.79 3.45
C TYR A 93 22.94 12.74 3.04
N LYS A 94 23.08 13.88 3.73
CA LYS A 94 24.15 14.86 3.46
C LYS A 94 25.55 14.27 3.59
N SER A 95 25.72 13.29 4.47
CA SER A 95 26.98 12.59 4.74
C SER A 95 27.13 11.28 3.94
N GLN A 96 26.22 11.01 3.00
CA GLN A 96 26.26 9.82 2.15
C GLN A 96 26.65 10.22 0.73
N ASP A 97 27.18 9.27 -0.02
CA ASP A 97 27.37 9.39 -1.47
C ASP A 97 26.09 9.92 -2.17
N PRO A 98 26.18 11.03 -2.92
CA PRO A 98 25.02 11.61 -3.64
C PRO A 98 24.35 10.68 -4.66
N GLY A 99 25.07 9.68 -5.15
CA GLY A 99 24.54 8.65 -6.06
C GLY A 99 23.59 7.65 -5.38
N ILE A 100 23.60 7.55 -4.05
CA ILE A 100 22.68 6.69 -3.31
C ILE A 100 21.37 7.42 -3.06
N ARG A 101 20.26 6.85 -3.50
CA ARG A 101 18.93 7.45 -3.39
C ARG A 101 18.02 6.62 -2.49
N HIS A 102 17.39 7.29 -1.55
CA HIS A 102 16.27 6.81 -0.75
C HIS A 102 14.99 7.45 -1.26
N MET A 103 13.85 6.89 -0.87
CA MET A 103 12.53 7.40 -1.20
C MET A 103 11.63 7.33 0.03
N GLY A 104 10.89 8.40 0.30
CA GLY A 104 9.94 8.44 1.39
C GLY A 104 9.58 9.87 1.79
N PRO A 105 8.65 10.02 2.74
CA PRO A 105 8.32 11.33 3.31
C PRO A 105 9.43 11.81 4.25
N THR A 106 9.38 13.10 4.59
CA THR A 106 10.13 13.60 5.75
C THR A 106 9.40 13.22 7.05
N ALA A 107 10.11 13.18 8.17
CA ALA A 107 9.50 12.88 9.48
C ALA A 107 8.47 13.94 9.89
N GLN A 108 8.73 15.21 9.56
CA GLN A 108 7.85 16.33 9.86
C GLN A 108 6.53 16.21 9.10
N ASP A 109 6.57 15.92 7.80
CA ASP A 109 5.36 15.73 6.99
C ASP A 109 4.56 14.51 7.46
N PHE A 110 5.26 13.40 7.76
CA PHE A 110 4.62 12.20 8.29
C PHE A 110 3.91 12.47 9.62
N LYS A 111 4.58 13.15 10.55
CA LYS A 111 3.98 13.48 11.85
C LYS A 111 2.86 14.49 11.73
N ALA A 112 2.97 15.48 10.85
CA ALA A 112 1.89 16.43 10.56
C ALA A 112 0.64 15.72 10.01
N ALA A 113 0.82 14.69 9.16
CA ALA A 113 -0.28 13.92 8.60
C ALA A 113 -0.93 12.97 9.63
N PHE A 114 -0.12 12.21 10.39
CA PHE A 114 -0.61 11.07 11.18
C PHE A 114 -0.57 11.28 12.70
N GLY A 115 0.22 12.21 13.20
CA GLY A 115 0.40 12.45 14.64
C GLY A 115 1.14 11.31 15.36
N LEU A 116 1.82 10.42 14.63
CA LEU A 116 2.56 9.28 15.15
C LEU A 116 4.05 9.61 15.35
N GLY A 117 4.70 8.84 16.22
CA GLY A 117 6.13 8.94 16.51
C GLY A 117 6.49 9.83 17.72
N GLU A 118 7.61 9.49 18.35
CA GLU A 118 8.12 10.16 19.56
C GLU A 118 8.99 11.40 19.25
N SER A 119 9.38 11.60 17.99
CA SER A 119 10.30 12.66 17.55
C SER A 119 9.82 13.30 16.24
N ASP A 120 10.20 14.55 16.01
CA ASP A 120 9.93 15.27 14.77
C ASP A 120 10.99 15.01 13.69
N THR A 121 12.03 14.23 14.00
CA THR A 121 13.16 13.96 13.09
C THR A 121 13.33 12.49 12.74
N GLY A 122 12.41 11.63 13.16
CA GLY A 122 12.45 10.20 12.89
C GLY A 122 11.06 9.65 12.60
N ILE A 123 11.00 8.64 11.73
CA ILE A 123 9.80 7.86 11.49
C ILE A 123 10.08 6.47 12.07
N ALA A 124 9.28 6.05 13.05
CA ALA A 124 9.37 4.68 13.53
C ALA A 124 8.87 3.74 12.43
N THR A 125 9.64 2.69 12.12
CA THR A 125 9.28 1.74 11.07
C THR A 125 7.92 1.10 11.32
N ILE A 126 7.60 0.80 12.58
CA ILE A 126 6.30 0.26 12.98
C ILE A 126 5.12 1.19 12.64
N ASP A 127 5.31 2.50 12.73
CA ASP A 127 4.27 3.49 12.40
C ASP A 127 4.10 3.60 10.88
N ALA A 128 5.21 3.62 10.13
CA ALA A 128 5.17 3.62 8.67
C ALA A 128 4.48 2.36 8.12
N ASP A 129 4.81 1.18 8.66
CA ASP A 129 4.20 -0.10 8.29
C ASP A 129 2.69 -0.12 8.62
N GLY A 130 2.32 0.38 9.80
CA GLY A 130 0.91 0.48 10.22
C GLY A 130 0.09 1.38 9.29
N VAL A 131 0.63 2.56 8.94
CA VAL A 131 0.02 3.47 7.97
C VAL A 131 -0.11 2.83 6.60
N ALA A 132 0.93 2.12 6.12
CA ALA A 132 0.89 1.43 4.84
C ALA A 132 -0.20 0.35 4.79
N LEU A 133 -0.30 -0.49 5.82
CA LEU A 133 -1.33 -1.53 5.92
C LEU A 133 -2.75 -0.94 5.96
N ALA A 134 -2.97 0.12 6.75
CA ALA A 134 -4.26 0.80 6.81
C ALA A 134 -4.63 1.44 5.46
N ALA A 135 -3.67 2.06 4.77
CA ALA A 135 -3.89 2.62 3.43
C ALA A 135 -4.22 1.55 2.39
N ILE A 136 -3.59 0.37 2.44
CA ILE A 136 -3.93 -0.77 1.57
C ILE A 136 -5.37 -1.23 1.81
N GLN A 137 -5.82 -1.31 3.06
CA GLN A 137 -7.21 -1.65 3.38
C GLN A 137 -8.20 -0.61 2.83
N GLY A 138 -7.90 0.69 3.00
CA GLY A 138 -8.71 1.76 2.42
C GLY A 138 -8.75 1.69 0.89
N LEU A 139 -7.62 1.35 0.25
CA LEU A 139 -7.55 1.22 -1.20
C LEU A 139 -8.41 0.06 -1.70
N ASN A 140 -8.38 -1.09 -1.01
CA ASN A 140 -9.23 -2.23 -1.33
C ASN A 140 -10.72 -1.87 -1.23
N ARG A 141 -11.14 -1.17 -0.17
CA ARG A 141 -12.53 -0.72 -0.01
C ARG A 141 -12.97 0.20 -1.15
N LYS A 142 -12.11 1.15 -1.54
CA LYS A 142 -12.39 2.04 -2.67
C LYS A 142 -12.51 1.26 -3.98
N LEU A 143 -11.67 0.25 -4.20
CA LEU A 143 -11.71 -0.62 -5.38
C LEU A 143 -13.01 -1.43 -5.44
N GLU A 144 -13.42 -2.06 -4.34
CA GLU A 144 -14.67 -2.82 -4.25
C GLU A 144 -15.88 -1.93 -4.54
N ALA A 145 -15.94 -0.74 -3.93
CA ALA A 145 -17.02 0.22 -4.17
C ALA A 145 -17.10 0.66 -5.64
N GLN A 146 -15.94 0.86 -6.30
CA GLN A 146 -15.90 1.16 -7.72
C GLN A 146 -16.34 -0.03 -8.59
N SER A 147 -15.94 -1.26 -8.24
CA SER A 147 -16.37 -2.47 -8.94
C SER A 147 -17.88 -2.64 -8.89
N SER A 148 -18.49 -2.55 -7.71
CA SER A 148 -19.94 -2.67 -7.57
C SER A 148 -20.69 -1.58 -8.34
N LYS A 149 -20.15 -0.35 -8.38
CA LYS A 149 -20.74 0.74 -9.17
C LYS A 149 -20.66 0.45 -10.68
N LEU A 150 -19.56 -0.12 -11.15
CA LEU A 150 -19.39 -0.49 -12.56
C LEU A 150 -20.34 -1.63 -12.95
N GLU A 151 -20.48 -2.65 -12.10
CA GLU A 151 -21.41 -3.77 -12.31
C GLU A 151 -22.86 -3.28 -12.39
N ALA A 152 -23.28 -2.42 -11.45
CA ALA A 152 -24.63 -1.84 -11.47
C ALA A 152 -24.89 -1.04 -12.76
N ARG A 153 -23.90 -0.24 -13.20
CA ARG A 153 -24.02 0.53 -14.44
C ARG A 153 -24.03 -0.36 -15.68
N SER A 154 -23.26 -1.46 -15.68
CA SER A 154 -23.28 -2.44 -16.77
C SER A 154 -24.67 -3.07 -16.91
N ALA A 155 -25.25 -3.51 -15.80
CA ALA A 155 -26.60 -4.08 -15.78
C ALA A 155 -27.66 -3.08 -16.27
N GLU A 156 -27.56 -1.81 -15.86
CA GLU A 156 -28.45 -0.73 -16.35
C GLU A 156 -28.32 -0.53 -17.87
N LEU A 157 -27.09 -0.49 -18.38
CA LEU A 157 -26.84 -0.33 -19.82
C LEU A 157 -27.37 -1.52 -20.63
N GLU A 158 -27.23 -2.74 -20.13
CA GLU A 158 -27.79 -3.94 -20.77
C GLU A 158 -29.31 -3.89 -20.85
N VAL A 159 -29.99 -3.47 -19.78
CA VAL A 159 -31.45 -3.29 -19.78
C VAL A 159 -31.85 -2.22 -20.81
N ARG A 160 -31.19 -1.07 -20.80
CA ARG A 160 -31.48 0.02 -21.74
C ARG A 160 -31.21 -0.37 -23.19
N SER A 161 -30.18 -1.17 -23.46
CA SER A 161 -29.90 -1.70 -24.81
C SER A 161 -31.06 -2.57 -25.28
N ARG A 162 -31.53 -3.51 -24.46
CA ARG A 162 -32.67 -4.38 -24.79
C ARG A 162 -33.95 -3.57 -25.04
N GLU A 163 -34.21 -2.55 -24.23
CA GLU A 163 -35.37 -1.67 -24.44
C GLU A 163 -35.29 -0.90 -25.76
N LEU A 164 -34.10 -0.39 -26.12
CA LEU A 164 -33.89 0.30 -27.39
C LEU A 164 -34.03 -0.65 -28.58
N GLU A 165 -33.50 -1.88 -28.47
CA GLU A 165 -33.68 -2.93 -29.48
C GLU A 165 -35.16 -3.27 -29.69
N GLN A 166 -35.94 -3.41 -28.60
CA GLN A 166 -37.38 -3.65 -28.68
C GLN A 166 -38.13 -2.49 -29.32
N LYS A 167 -37.80 -1.25 -28.95
CA LYS A 167 -38.41 -0.04 -29.55
C LYS A 167 -38.07 0.08 -31.02
N ASN A 168 -36.82 -0.19 -31.41
CA ASN A 168 -36.42 -0.20 -32.81
C ASN A 168 -37.19 -1.26 -33.61
N ALA A 169 -37.30 -2.49 -33.10
CA ALA A 169 -38.08 -3.54 -33.75
C ALA A 169 -39.57 -3.18 -33.88
N ALA A 170 -40.15 -2.50 -32.87
CA ALA A 170 -41.52 -2.02 -32.92
C ALA A 170 -41.72 -0.91 -33.97
N LEU A 171 -40.79 0.05 -34.03
CA LEU A 171 -40.81 1.12 -35.02
C LEU A 171 -40.64 0.57 -36.45
N GLU A 172 -39.73 -0.39 -36.65
CA GLU A 172 -39.54 -1.06 -37.94
C GLU A 172 -40.85 -1.73 -38.42
N ARG A 173 -41.59 -2.39 -37.51
CA ARG A 173 -42.91 -2.95 -37.83
C ARG A 173 -43.93 -1.88 -38.21
N GLN A 174 -44.04 -0.81 -37.43
CA GLN A 174 -44.95 0.30 -37.73
C GLN A 174 -44.63 0.95 -39.07
N VAL A 175 -43.35 1.12 -39.40
CA VAL A 175 -42.91 1.63 -40.70
C VAL A 175 -43.32 0.68 -41.83
N ALA A 176 -43.18 -0.64 -41.64
CA ALA A 176 -43.61 -1.62 -42.63
C ALA A 176 -45.13 -1.61 -42.84
N GLU A 177 -45.91 -1.54 -41.77
CA GLU A 177 -47.38 -1.46 -41.80
C GLU A 177 -47.86 -0.19 -42.52
N LEU A 178 -47.28 0.97 -42.18
CA LEU A 178 -47.61 2.24 -42.83
C LEU A 178 -47.27 2.22 -44.32
N LYS A 179 -46.11 1.66 -44.70
CA LYS A 179 -45.74 1.48 -46.11
C LYS A 179 -46.77 0.63 -46.86
N ALA A 180 -47.21 -0.48 -46.26
CA ALA A 180 -48.24 -1.34 -46.87
C ALA A 180 -49.58 -0.62 -47.03
N LEU A 181 -50.00 0.18 -46.03
CA LEU A 181 -51.24 0.95 -46.09
C LEU A 181 -51.18 2.04 -47.18
N VAL A 182 -50.04 2.75 -47.28
CA VAL A 182 -49.82 3.76 -48.32
C VAL A 182 -49.88 3.13 -49.71
N GLN A 183 -49.27 1.95 -49.90
CA GLN A 183 -49.34 1.23 -51.17
C GLN A 183 -50.79 0.84 -51.51
N ALA A 184 -51.53 0.26 -50.56
CA ALA A 184 -52.93 -0.13 -50.78
C ALA A 184 -53.84 1.06 -51.10
N LEU A 185 -53.59 2.23 -50.50
CA LEU A 185 -54.30 3.47 -50.81
C LEU A 185 -53.96 3.96 -52.23
N ALA A 186 -52.67 3.95 -52.61
CA ALA A 186 -52.24 4.33 -53.95
C ALA A 186 -52.89 3.44 -55.03
N ASP A 187 -52.97 2.13 -54.79
CA ASP A 187 -53.60 1.17 -55.70
C ASP A 187 -55.11 1.46 -55.86
N LYS A 188 -55.80 1.81 -54.77
CA LYS A 188 -57.23 2.22 -54.81
C LYS A 188 -57.46 3.53 -55.57
N VAL A 189 -56.60 4.52 -55.37
CA VAL A 189 -56.73 5.83 -56.04
C VAL A 189 -56.48 5.69 -57.54
N ASN A 190 -55.51 4.87 -57.94
CA ASN A 190 -55.20 4.63 -59.35
C ASN A 190 -56.21 3.68 -60.04
N GLY A 191 -56.87 2.79 -59.30
CA GLY A 191 -57.87 1.86 -59.82
C GLY A 191 -59.30 2.42 -59.93
N GLY A 192 -59.60 3.56 -59.31
CA GLY A 192 -60.93 4.19 -59.33
C GLY A 192 -61.23 5.08 -60.54
N GLY A 193 -60.36 5.07 -61.57
CA GLY A 193 -60.45 5.92 -62.76
C GLY A 193 -61.04 5.24 -64.02
N GLN A 194 -61.73 4.11 -63.88
CA GLN A 194 -62.46 3.46 -64.98
C GLN A 194 -63.97 3.51 -64.77
#